data_AF-A0A6N8G9E0-F1
#
_entry.id   AF-A0A6N8G9E0-F1
#
_cell.length_a   1.000
_cell.length_b   1.000
_cell.length_c   1.000
_cell.angle_alpha   90.00
_cell.angle_beta   90.00
_cell.angle_gamma   90.00
#
_symmetry.space_group_name_H-M   'P 1'
#
loop_
_entity.id
_entity.type
_entity.pdbx_description
1 polymer ?
#
loop_
_entity_poly.entity_id
_entity_poly.type
_entity_poly.pdbx_seq_one_letter_code
_entity_poly.pdbx_strand_id
1 'polypeptide(L)'
;MATEAELRRIRRAGRTLDYALTAVAAGALAFSTVNVALLAIAHGVPAWIAWLLEPLVGVALWAVLSSDAVLSRYGRSAGGWAWGLRTFAGVATLTLNIWSSVFAGTGRHLALSPDPAGILLHAIAPILLILLAEAAPRYRAAFAAITADLTAQTASPTPQPPSTVGDECFQDDRHPRPESPTAPVQEGSARPGATADADPAAHDSPHDGAAARRLTQPRTAATLAPAFGLNPPPPEPATAAKSRRRRRERTDARARSILLLEPDITGAELARRLGVAPRSGQRILERITTEEPKEKGTHP
;
A
#
# COMPACT_ATOMS: atom_id res chain seq x y z
N MET A 1 -43.51 -1.94 -12.87
CA MET A 1 -42.97 -3.32 -12.78
C MET A 1 -41.54 -3.43 -13.33
N ALA A 2 -41.21 -2.85 -14.50
CA ALA A 2 -39.87 -2.92 -15.07
C ALA A 2 -38.76 -2.25 -14.20
N THR A 3 -39.07 -1.13 -13.56
CA THR A 3 -38.13 -0.32 -12.74
C THR A 3 -37.61 -1.02 -11.50
N GLU A 4 -38.44 -1.80 -10.78
CA GLU A 4 -37.98 -2.54 -9.61
C GLU A 4 -37.03 -3.69 -9.96
N ALA A 5 -37.32 -4.40 -11.06
CA ALA A 5 -36.47 -5.48 -11.54
C ALA A 5 -35.10 -4.93 -11.98
N GLU A 6 -35.09 -3.76 -12.61
CA GLU A 6 -33.90 -3.03 -13.01
C GLU A 6 -33.08 -2.54 -11.81
N LEU A 7 -33.72 -1.91 -10.82
CA LEU A 7 -33.09 -1.53 -9.54
C LEU A 7 -32.44 -2.73 -8.84
N ARG A 8 -33.11 -3.89 -8.80
CA ARG A 8 -32.54 -5.13 -8.23
C ARG A 8 -31.32 -5.61 -9.01
N ARG A 9 -31.34 -5.52 -10.35
CA ARG A 9 -30.19 -5.90 -11.21
C ARG A 9 -28.99 -4.98 -10.96
N ILE A 10 -29.20 -3.67 -10.92
CA ILE A 10 -28.13 -2.68 -10.69
C ILE A 10 -27.52 -2.86 -9.29
N ARG A 11 -28.34 -3.03 -8.25
CA ARG A 11 -27.84 -3.30 -6.89
C ARG A 11 -27.11 -4.64 -6.76
N ARG A 12 -27.47 -5.65 -7.55
CA ARG A 12 -26.72 -6.91 -7.62
C ARG A 12 -25.40 -6.72 -8.34
N ALA A 13 -25.38 -6.03 -9.48
CA ALA A 13 -24.17 -5.73 -10.22
C ALA A 13 -23.16 -4.94 -9.37
N GLY A 14 -23.61 -3.91 -8.64
CA GLY A 14 -22.77 -3.15 -7.71
C GLY A 14 -22.16 -4.03 -6.61
N ARG A 15 -22.97 -4.91 -5.99
CA ARG A 15 -22.46 -5.86 -4.98
C ARG A 15 -21.48 -6.89 -5.55
N THR A 16 -21.75 -7.43 -6.73
CA THR A 16 -20.83 -8.35 -7.41
C THR A 16 -19.50 -7.67 -7.71
N LEU A 17 -19.54 -6.41 -8.17
CA LEU A 17 -18.35 -5.62 -8.37
C LEU A 17 -17.60 -5.44 -7.05
N ASP A 18 -18.28 -5.03 -5.96
CA ASP A 18 -17.64 -4.87 -4.66
C ASP A 18 -16.97 -6.15 -4.16
N TYR A 19 -17.61 -7.32 -4.35
CA TYR A 19 -17.00 -8.61 -4.02
C TYR A 19 -15.79 -8.92 -4.89
N ALA A 20 -15.87 -8.68 -6.20
CA ALA A 20 -14.76 -8.90 -7.12
C ALA A 20 -13.57 -8.00 -6.78
N LEU A 21 -13.80 -6.70 -6.55
CA LEU A 21 -12.78 -5.74 -6.13
C LEU A 21 -12.16 -6.17 -4.79
N THR A 22 -12.98 -6.58 -3.83
CA THR A 22 -12.49 -7.04 -2.51
C THR A 22 -11.66 -8.31 -2.62
N ALA A 23 -12.09 -9.27 -3.46
CA ALA A 23 -11.35 -10.52 -3.68
C ALA A 23 -10.00 -10.27 -4.35
N VAL A 24 -9.95 -9.40 -5.37
CA VAL A 24 -8.70 -8.99 -6.03
C VAL A 24 -7.77 -8.30 -5.03
N ALA A 25 -8.31 -7.39 -4.20
CA ALA A 25 -7.52 -6.71 -3.18
C ALA A 25 -6.94 -7.69 -2.14
N ALA A 26 -7.76 -8.63 -1.65
CA ALA A 26 -7.33 -9.65 -0.70
C ALA A 26 -6.27 -10.58 -1.29
N GLY A 27 -6.44 -11.00 -2.56
CA GLY A 27 -5.46 -11.83 -3.26
C GLY A 27 -4.12 -11.12 -3.44
N ALA A 28 -4.14 -9.84 -3.84
CA ALA A 28 -2.92 -9.05 -3.99
C ALA A 28 -2.22 -8.79 -2.64
N LEU A 29 -2.98 -8.53 -1.57
CA LEU A 29 -2.44 -8.41 -0.21
C LEU A 29 -1.82 -9.72 0.29
N ALA A 30 -2.46 -10.86 0.03
CA ALA A 30 -1.91 -12.16 0.40
C ALA A 30 -0.59 -12.46 -0.34
N PHE A 31 -0.55 -12.17 -1.64
CA PHE A 31 0.68 -12.30 -2.43
C PHE A 31 1.80 -11.39 -1.90
N SER A 32 1.50 -10.11 -1.64
CA SER A 32 2.46 -9.17 -1.05
C SER A 32 2.98 -9.67 0.30
N THR A 33 2.07 -10.15 1.16
CA THR A 33 2.41 -10.65 2.49
C THR A 33 3.38 -11.81 2.42
N VAL A 34 3.16 -12.76 1.49
CA VAL A 34 4.09 -13.88 1.28
C VAL A 34 5.47 -13.38 0.87
N ASN A 35 5.54 -12.47 -0.11
CA ASN A 35 6.82 -11.95 -0.61
C ASN A 35 7.60 -11.19 0.46
N VAL A 36 6.92 -10.28 1.17
CA VAL A 36 7.51 -9.51 2.27
C VAL A 36 7.94 -10.45 3.40
N ALA A 37 7.15 -11.47 3.72
CA ALA A 37 7.52 -12.43 4.75
C ALA A 37 8.78 -13.22 4.37
N LEU A 38 8.87 -13.69 3.12
CA LEU A 38 10.07 -14.38 2.62
C LEU A 38 11.30 -13.48 2.66
N LEU A 39 11.15 -12.21 2.25
CA LEU A 39 12.22 -11.22 2.31
C LEU A 39 12.68 -10.97 3.75
N ALA A 40 11.75 -10.79 4.68
CA ALA A 40 12.03 -10.53 6.09
C ALA A 40 12.73 -11.74 6.74
N ILE A 41 12.28 -12.97 6.45
CA ILE A 41 12.92 -14.20 6.91
C ILE A 41 14.36 -14.30 6.39
N ALA A 42 14.60 -13.94 5.12
CA ALA A 42 15.94 -13.90 4.55
C ALA A 42 16.87 -12.90 5.25
N HIS A 43 16.30 -11.87 5.90
CA HIS A 43 17.01 -10.88 6.71
C HIS A 43 17.02 -11.19 8.21
N GLY A 44 16.64 -12.41 8.61
CA GLY A 44 16.74 -12.86 10.00
C GLY A 44 15.55 -12.48 10.89
N VAL A 45 14.46 -11.97 10.31
CA VAL A 45 13.23 -11.71 11.06
C VAL A 45 12.54 -13.05 11.38
N PRO A 46 12.12 -13.30 12.63
CA PRO A 46 11.33 -14.48 12.98
C PRO A 46 10.08 -14.61 12.10
N ALA A 47 9.79 -15.82 11.62
CA ALA A 47 8.72 -16.05 10.64
C ALA A 47 7.35 -15.50 11.10
N TRP A 48 7.01 -15.63 12.37
CA TRP A 48 5.73 -15.12 12.89
C TRP A 48 5.64 -13.59 12.84
N ILE A 49 6.75 -12.86 13.03
CA ILE A 49 6.81 -11.40 12.88
C ILE A 49 6.72 -11.02 11.40
N ALA A 50 7.45 -11.75 10.56
CA ALA A 50 7.48 -11.52 9.11
C ALA A 50 6.09 -11.60 8.49
N TRP A 51 5.25 -12.55 8.92
CA TRP A 51 3.87 -12.70 8.48
C TRP A 51 2.91 -11.61 8.99
N LEU A 52 3.23 -10.91 10.08
CA LEU A 52 2.40 -9.86 10.65
C LEU A 52 2.70 -8.47 10.07
N LEU A 53 3.87 -8.29 9.45
CA LEU A 53 4.36 -6.98 9.02
C LEU A 53 3.42 -6.35 7.98
N GLU A 54 3.13 -7.07 6.90
CA GLU A 54 2.31 -6.55 5.79
C GLU A 54 0.82 -6.39 6.15
N PRO A 55 0.16 -7.37 6.82
CA PRO A 55 -1.24 -7.20 7.23
C PRO A 55 -1.45 -6.01 8.17
N LEU A 56 -0.50 -5.71 9.06
CA LEU A 56 -0.60 -4.56 9.95
C LEU A 56 -0.63 -3.25 9.17
N VAL A 57 0.25 -3.10 8.16
CA VAL A 57 0.27 -1.95 7.25
C VAL A 57 -1.04 -1.87 6.46
N GLY A 58 -1.54 -3.00 5.96
CA GLY A 58 -2.81 -3.08 5.25
C GLY A 58 -4.01 -2.61 6.08
N VAL A 59 -4.10 -3.03 7.35
CA VAL A 59 -5.16 -2.60 8.28
C VAL A 59 -5.05 -1.10 8.58
N ALA A 60 -3.84 -0.59 8.81
CA ALA A 60 -3.62 0.84 9.05
C ALA A 60 -4.04 1.69 7.84
N LEU A 61 -3.69 1.26 6.62
CA LEU A 61 -4.11 1.91 5.39
C LEU A 61 -5.63 1.87 5.21
N TRP A 62 -6.26 0.73 5.48
CA TRP A 62 -7.72 0.59 5.40
C TRP A 62 -8.42 1.52 6.38
N ALA A 63 -7.93 1.66 7.61
CA ALA A 63 -8.48 2.59 8.61
C ALA A 63 -8.38 4.05 8.15
N VAL A 64 -7.25 4.45 7.55
CA VAL A 64 -7.05 5.81 7.04
C VAL A 64 -7.92 6.09 5.82
N LEU A 65 -8.01 5.14 4.88
CA LEU A 65 -8.85 5.25 3.69
C LEU A 65 -10.34 5.32 4.04
N SER A 66 -10.79 4.48 4.97
CA SER A 66 -12.19 4.49 5.42
C SER A 66 -12.54 5.78 6.16
N SER A 67 -11.64 6.28 7.01
CA SER A 67 -11.83 7.56 7.70
C SER A 67 -11.90 8.74 6.74
N ASP A 68 -11.01 8.79 5.75
CA ASP A 68 -11.00 9.86 4.73
C ASP A 68 -12.24 9.80 3.83
N ALA A 69 -12.71 8.59 3.50
CA ALA A 69 -13.96 8.41 2.76
C ALA A 69 -15.18 8.93 3.55
N VAL A 70 -15.19 8.77 4.88
CA VAL A 70 -16.23 9.34 5.74
C VAL A 70 -16.10 10.86 5.81
N LEU A 71 -14.90 11.40 6.03
CA LEU A 71 -14.66 12.85 6.09
C LEU A 71 -15.06 13.56 4.79
N SER A 72 -14.75 12.96 3.65
CA SER A 72 -15.08 13.48 2.31
C SER A 72 -16.58 13.67 2.12
N ARG A 73 -17.41 12.79 2.69
CA ARG A 73 -18.89 12.92 2.67
C ARG A 73 -19.39 14.16 3.42
N TYR A 74 -18.62 14.67 4.36
CA TYR A 74 -18.91 15.90 5.11
C TYR A 74 -18.14 17.12 4.56
N GLY A 75 -17.57 17.02 3.35
CA GLY A 75 -16.81 18.10 2.73
C GLY A 75 -15.49 18.42 3.45
N ARG A 76 -14.99 17.51 4.27
CA ARG A 76 -13.69 17.64 4.97
C ARG A 76 -12.68 16.68 4.35
N SER A 77 -11.41 17.06 4.34
CA SER A 77 -10.32 16.17 3.94
C SER A 77 -9.36 15.97 5.09
N ALA A 78 -8.73 14.79 5.15
CA ALA A 78 -7.62 14.55 6.08
C ALA A 78 -6.33 15.32 5.69
N GLY A 79 -6.36 16.13 4.62
CA GLY A 79 -5.24 16.93 4.14
C GLY A 79 -4.11 16.11 3.50
N GLY A 80 -2.97 16.75 3.27
CA GLY A 80 -1.81 16.14 2.62
C GLY A 80 -1.17 14.96 3.37
N TRP A 81 -1.43 14.83 4.68
CA TRP A 81 -0.90 13.72 5.49
C TRP A 81 -1.46 12.35 5.08
N ALA A 82 -2.76 12.28 4.76
CA ALA A 82 -3.36 11.04 4.29
C ALA A 82 -2.80 10.63 2.92
N TRP A 83 -2.53 11.61 2.05
CA TRP A 83 -1.84 11.36 0.79
C TRP A 83 -0.41 10.88 1.02
N GLY A 84 0.36 11.55 1.87
CA GLY A 84 1.73 11.16 2.20
C GLY A 84 1.82 9.73 2.75
N LEU A 85 0.92 9.34 3.65
CA LEU A 85 0.88 7.98 4.20
C LEU A 85 0.56 6.92 3.14
N ARG A 86 -0.38 7.20 2.24
CA ARG A 86 -0.75 6.30 1.13
C ARG A 86 0.42 6.12 0.17
N THR A 87 1.04 7.22 -0.23
CA THR A 87 2.17 7.21 -1.14
C THR A 87 3.35 6.47 -0.52
N PHE A 88 3.67 6.77 0.74
CA PHE A 88 4.74 6.07 1.46
C PHE A 88 4.49 4.57 1.53
N ALA A 89 3.29 4.15 1.95
CA ALA A 89 2.99 2.73 2.09
C ALA A 89 2.99 2.01 0.72
N GLY A 90 2.40 2.62 -0.32
CA GLY A 90 2.42 2.07 -1.67
C GLY A 90 3.83 1.91 -2.23
N VAL A 91 4.69 2.92 -2.05
CA VAL A 91 6.10 2.87 -2.46
C VAL A 91 6.85 1.82 -1.65
N ALA A 92 6.68 1.79 -0.33
CA ALA A 92 7.33 0.81 0.54
C ALA A 92 6.95 -0.63 0.14
N THR A 93 5.66 -0.92 -0.03
CA THR A 93 5.17 -2.23 -0.47
C THR A 93 5.74 -2.60 -1.84
N LEU A 94 5.75 -1.67 -2.80
CA LEU A 94 6.33 -1.92 -4.13
C LEU A 94 7.82 -2.24 -4.03
N THR A 95 8.58 -1.41 -3.30
CA THR A 95 10.02 -1.59 -3.08
C THR A 95 10.31 -2.97 -2.47
N LEU A 96 9.56 -3.38 -1.44
CA LEU A 96 9.76 -4.67 -0.79
C LEU A 96 9.43 -5.84 -1.72
N ASN A 97 8.39 -5.72 -2.55
CA ASN A 97 8.02 -6.79 -3.50
C ASN A 97 9.07 -6.96 -4.61
N ILE A 98 9.67 -5.87 -5.09
CA ILE A 98 10.68 -5.94 -6.16
C ILE A 98 12.11 -6.07 -5.63
N TRP A 99 12.33 -5.95 -4.32
CA TRP A 99 13.67 -5.84 -3.71
C TRP A 99 14.62 -6.96 -4.17
N SER A 100 14.17 -8.22 -4.05
CA SER A 100 14.96 -9.39 -4.45
C SER A 100 15.16 -9.52 -5.96
N SER A 101 14.36 -8.82 -6.76
CA SER A 101 14.50 -8.79 -8.22
C SER A 101 15.40 -7.65 -8.70
N VAL A 102 15.58 -6.60 -7.91
CA VAL A 102 16.46 -5.46 -8.23
C VAL A 102 17.87 -5.70 -7.70
N PHE A 103 17.98 -6.21 -6.47
CA PHE A 103 19.23 -6.38 -5.76
C PHE A 103 19.59 -7.85 -5.60
N ALA A 104 20.81 -8.20 -6.00
CA ALA A 104 21.39 -9.51 -5.76
C ALA A 104 22.44 -9.43 -4.63
N GLY A 105 22.43 -10.43 -3.75
CA GLY A 105 23.38 -10.53 -2.63
C GLY A 105 22.79 -10.14 -1.27
N THR A 106 23.48 -10.50 -0.20
CA THR A 106 23.12 -10.17 1.20
C THR A 106 24.32 -9.53 1.90
N GLY A 107 24.09 -8.46 2.65
CA GLY A 107 25.13 -7.77 3.44
C GLY A 107 25.96 -6.75 2.67
N ARG A 108 27.29 -6.77 2.84
CA ARG A 108 28.24 -5.77 2.29
C ARG A 108 28.40 -5.78 0.75
N HIS A 109 27.84 -6.78 0.07
CA HIS A 109 27.90 -6.95 -1.38
C HIS A 109 26.49 -6.90 -1.98
N LEU A 110 25.81 -5.77 -1.81
CA LEU A 110 24.57 -5.48 -2.53
C LEU A 110 24.96 -5.11 -3.96
N ALA A 111 24.75 -6.02 -4.91
CA ALA A 111 24.98 -5.77 -6.33
C ALA A 111 23.64 -5.47 -7.01
N LEU A 112 23.60 -4.38 -7.78
CA LEU A 112 22.45 -4.09 -8.62
C LEU A 112 22.46 -5.07 -9.81
N SER A 113 21.51 -6.00 -9.85
CA SER A 113 21.37 -7.02 -10.89
C SER A 113 19.89 -7.15 -11.24
N PRO A 114 19.31 -6.15 -11.92
CA PRO A 114 17.87 -6.11 -12.16
C PRO A 114 17.45 -7.27 -13.07
N ASP A 115 16.55 -8.11 -12.56
CA ASP A 115 15.79 -9.06 -13.35
C ASP A 115 14.47 -8.40 -13.78
N PRO A 116 14.34 -7.92 -15.03
CA PRO A 116 13.15 -7.21 -15.47
C PRO A 116 11.89 -8.08 -15.41
N ALA A 117 12.02 -9.40 -15.63
CA ALA A 117 10.88 -10.31 -15.53
C ALA A 117 10.45 -10.48 -14.06
N GLY A 118 11.41 -10.64 -13.15
CA GLY A 118 11.17 -10.68 -11.71
C GLY A 118 10.53 -9.39 -11.18
N ILE A 119 11.02 -8.22 -11.61
CA ILE A 119 10.46 -6.93 -11.22
C ILE A 119 9.00 -6.83 -11.67
N LEU A 120 8.71 -7.13 -12.94
CA LEU A 120 7.36 -7.05 -13.47
C LEU A 120 6.42 -8.03 -12.74
N LEU A 121 6.87 -9.26 -12.52
CA LEU A 121 6.08 -10.31 -11.87
C LEU A 121 5.69 -9.92 -10.44
N HIS A 122 6.62 -9.38 -9.65
CA HIS A 122 6.34 -9.00 -8.27
C HIS A 122 5.70 -7.61 -8.15
N ALA A 123 5.81 -6.74 -9.16
CA ALA A 123 5.16 -5.43 -9.18
C ALA A 123 3.68 -5.47 -9.58
N ILE A 124 3.24 -6.51 -10.31
CA ILE A 124 1.84 -6.63 -10.78
C ILE A 124 0.83 -6.49 -9.66
N ALA A 125 1.00 -7.21 -8.56
CA ALA A 125 0.03 -7.19 -7.45
C ALA A 125 -0.04 -5.80 -6.77
N PRO A 126 1.08 -5.16 -6.37
CA PRO A 126 1.06 -3.78 -5.86
C PRO A 126 0.46 -2.76 -6.84
N ILE A 127 0.83 -2.84 -8.12
CA ILE A 127 0.31 -1.91 -9.14
C ILE A 127 -1.20 -2.08 -9.30
N LEU A 128 -1.69 -3.33 -9.36
CA LEU A 128 -3.11 -3.60 -9.41
C LEU A 128 -3.84 -3.01 -8.20
N LEU A 129 -3.28 -3.12 -6.98
CA LEU A 129 -3.89 -2.51 -5.78
C LEU A 129 -4.00 -1.00 -5.88
N ILE A 130 -2.95 -0.32 -6.35
CA ILE A 130 -2.95 1.14 -6.52
C ILE A 130 -4.02 1.55 -7.55
N LEU A 131 -4.04 0.88 -8.71
CA LEU A 131 -5.03 1.14 -9.75
C LEU A 131 -6.46 0.84 -9.26
N LEU A 132 -6.63 -0.21 -8.47
CA LEU A 132 -7.92 -0.59 -7.90
C LEU A 132 -8.42 0.43 -6.89
N ALA A 133 -7.53 0.95 -6.04
CA ALA A 133 -7.86 1.99 -5.06
C ALA A 133 -8.35 3.28 -5.75
N GLU A 134 -7.84 3.57 -6.94
CA GLU A 134 -8.24 4.72 -7.76
C GLU A 134 -9.53 4.45 -8.56
N ALA A 135 -9.71 3.24 -9.08
CA ALA A 135 -10.88 2.87 -9.89
C ALA A 135 -12.14 2.59 -9.05
N ALA A 136 -11.99 1.93 -7.90
CA ALA A 136 -13.12 1.46 -7.08
C ALA A 136 -14.08 2.58 -6.64
N PRO A 137 -13.62 3.74 -6.14
CA PRO A 137 -14.50 4.85 -5.77
C PRO A 137 -15.31 5.38 -6.96
N ARG A 138 -14.72 5.43 -8.16
CA ARG A 138 -15.40 5.91 -9.38
C ARG A 138 -16.54 4.99 -9.78
N TYR A 139 -16.30 3.69 -9.81
CA TYR A 139 -17.37 2.73 -10.09
C TYR A 139 -18.47 2.77 -9.04
N ARG A 140 -18.12 2.84 -7.75
CA ARG A 140 -19.09 2.95 -6.66
C ARG A 140 -19.96 4.20 -6.77
N ALA A 141 -19.35 5.35 -7.11
CA ALA A 141 -20.08 6.59 -7.33
C ALA A 141 -21.04 6.47 -8.53
N ALA A 142 -20.61 5.88 -9.64
CA ALA A 142 -21.46 5.66 -10.81
C ALA A 142 -22.67 4.75 -10.49
N PHE A 143 -22.46 3.63 -9.81
CA PHE A 143 -23.56 2.76 -9.39
C PHE A 143 -24.51 3.44 -8.39
N ALA A 144 -23.98 4.27 -7.48
CA ALA A 144 -24.78 5.04 -6.54
C ALA A 144 -25.66 6.09 -7.24
N ALA A 145 -25.09 6.82 -8.21
CA ALA A 145 -25.82 7.81 -9.00
C ALA A 145 -26.98 7.17 -9.78
N ILE A 146 -26.69 6.10 -10.53
CA ILE A 146 -27.72 5.36 -11.27
C ILE A 146 -28.82 4.85 -10.32
N THR A 147 -28.44 4.31 -9.17
CA THR A 147 -29.42 3.82 -8.18
C THR A 147 -30.29 4.96 -7.63
N ALA A 148 -29.71 6.14 -7.39
CA ALA A 148 -30.44 7.32 -6.93
C ALA A 148 -31.44 7.80 -7.99
N ASP A 149 -31.01 7.90 -9.25
CA ASP A 149 -31.85 8.35 -10.37
C ASP A 149 -33.07 7.44 -10.58
N LEU A 150 -32.86 6.11 -10.58
CA LEU A 150 -33.98 5.15 -10.70
C LEU A 150 -34.90 5.17 -9.47
N THR A 151 -34.35 5.41 -8.28
CA THR A 151 -35.16 5.50 -7.05
C THR A 151 -36.03 6.75 -7.09
N ALA A 152 -35.51 7.90 -7.55
CA ALA A 152 -36.26 9.14 -7.72
C ALA A 152 -37.38 8.99 -8.76
N GLN A 153 -37.10 8.36 -9.90
CA GLN A 153 -38.11 8.07 -10.93
C GLN A 153 -39.25 7.17 -10.44
N THR A 154 -38.95 6.26 -9.52
CA THR A 154 -39.96 5.37 -8.91
C THR A 154 -40.75 6.07 -7.80
N ALA A 155 -40.18 7.12 -7.19
CA ALA A 155 -40.80 7.90 -6.11
C ALA A 155 -41.63 9.11 -6.61
N SER A 156 -41.57 9.45 -7.90
CA SER A 156 -42.41 10.51 -8.49
C SER A 156 -43.90 10.18 -8.29
N PRO A 157 -44.66 11.02 -7.56
CA PRO A 157 -46.05 10.73 -7.24
C PRO A 157 -46.97 10.84 -8.48
N THR A 158 -47.98 9.98 -8.51
CA THR A 158 -49.25 10.15 -9.20
C THR A 158 -49.74 11.61 -9.12
N PRO A 159 -50.32 12.19 -10.19
CA PRO A 159 -50.90 13.52 -10.14
C PRO A 159 -51.84 13.65 -8.94
N GLN A 160 -51.61 14.63 -8.06
CA GLN A 160 -52.62 15.02 -7.09
C GLN A 160 -53.92 15.32 -7.88
N PRO A 161 -55.07 14.75 -7.49
CA PRO A 161 -56.33 15.17 -8.07
C PRO A 161 -56.47 16.68 -7.85
N PRO A 162 -57.01 17.43 -8.82
CA PRO A 162 -57.15 18.87 -8.71
C PRO A 162 -57.92 19.18 -7.43
N SER A 163 -57.31 19.97 -6.55
CA SER A 163 -58.02 20.61 -5.45
C SER A 163 -59.21 21.33 -6.06
N THR A 164 -60.40 20.79 -5.81
CA THR A 164 -61.66 21.40 -6.16
C THR A 164 -61.65 22.80 -5.57
N VAL A 165 -61.76 23.79 -6.45
CA VAL A 165 -62.04 25.19 -6.11
C VAL A 165 -63.37 25.18 -5.35
N GLY A 166 -63.29 25.27 -4.03
CA GLY A 166 -64.39 25.63 -3.16
C GLY A 166 -64.44 27.15 -3.07
N ASP A 167 -65.25 27.72 -3.95
CA ASP A 167 -65.70 29.09 -3.92
C ASP A 167 -66.72 29.23 -2.76
N GLU A 168 -66.31 29.80 -1.63
CA GLU A 168 -67.23 30.40 -0.67
C GLU A 168 -66.81 31.84 -0.40
N CYS A 169 -67.50 32.72 -1.13
CA CYS A 169 -67.66 34.13 -0.89
C CYS A 169 -68.37 34.37 0.46
N PHE A 170 -67.75 35.10 1.40
CA PHE A 170 -68.49 35.97 2.30
C PHE A 170 -67.63 37.17 2.71
N GLN A 171 -68.05 38.34 2.22
CA GLN A 171 -67.62 39.67 2.64
C GLN A 171 -68.19 40.00 4.03
N ASP A 172 -67.46 40.75 4.86
CA ASP A 172 -68.12 41.85 5.58
C ASP A 172 -67.16 43.03 5.79
N ASP A 173 -67.68 44.18 5.40
CA ASP A 173 -67.10 45.51 5.44
C ASP A 173 -67.22 46.12 6.84
N ARG A 174 -66.19 46.83 7.31
CA ARG A 174 -66.37 48.12 8.01
C ARG A 174 -65.08 48.95 8.15
N HIS A 175 -65.09 50.08 7.46
CA HIS A 175 -64.19 51.25 7.47
C HIS A 175 -64.50 52.19 8.70
N PRO A 176 -63.92 53.42 8.90
CA PRO A 176 -62.53 53.80 9.24
C PRO A 176 -62.39 54.95 10.32
N ARG A 177 -61.14 55.42 10.59
CA ARG A 177 -60.65 56.78 11.06
C ARG A 177 -60.76 57.19 12.57
N PRO A 178 -60.05 58.25 13.11
CA PRO A 178 -58.85 59.03 12.69
C PRO A 178 -57.75 59.33 13.78
N GLU A 179 -56.51 59.63 13.30
CA GLU A 179 -55.55 60.75 13.60
C GLU A 179 -55.13 61.12 15.07
N SER A 180 -53.86 60.91 15.49
CA SER A 180 -52.64 61.81 15.45
C SER A 180 -52.44 62.66 16.74
N PRO A 181 -51.28 63.32 17.05
CA PRO A 181 -49.83 63.18 16.71
C PRO A 181 -48.91 63.21 17.99
N THR A 182 -47.58 62.97 17.95
CA THR A 182 -46.52 64.02 17.85
C THR A 182 -45.13 63.37 17.88
N ALA A 183 -44.26 63.80 16.95
CA ALA A 183 -42.82 63.49 16.80
C ALA A 183 -41.95 64.31 17.81
N PRO A 184 -40.60 64.52 17.74
CA PRO A 184 -39.68 64.51 16.59
C PRO A 184 -38.30 63.80 16.80
N VAL A 185 -37.73 63.22 15.74
CA VAL A 185 -36.51 63.65 14.97
C VAL A 185 -35.14 63.37 15.62
N GLN A 186 -34.32 62.55 14.95
CA GLN A 186 -32.97 62.96 14.53
C GLN A 186 -32.49 62.19 13.29
N GLU A 187 -32.18 62.98 12.26
CA GLU A 187 -31.51 62.64 11.00
C GLU A 187 -29.98 62.62 11.14
N GLY A 188 -29.30 61.98 10.19
CA GLY A 188 -27.87 62.14 9.92
C GLY A 188 -27.23 60.84 9.42
N SER A 189 -27.43 60.41 8.17
CA SER A 189 -26.78 60.88 6.93
C SER A 189 -25.39 60.27 6.65
N ALA A 190 -25.30 59.70 5.44
CA ALA A 190 -24.14 59.62 4.54
C ALA A 190 -23.03 58.54 4.69
N ARG A 191 -23.02 57.61 3.72
CA ARG A 191 -21.85 57.08 2.95
C ARG A 191 -21.28 58.21 2.04
N PRO A 192 -20.17 58.11 1.23
CA PRO A 192 -19.19 57.02 0.94
C PRO A 192 -17.70 57.46 0.71
N GLY A 193 -16.80 56.54 0.30
CA GLY A 193 -15.57 56.81 -0.51
C GLY A 193 -14.22 56.54 0.19
N ALA A 194 -13.38 55.57 -0.28
CA ALA A 194 -12.18 55.72 -1.15
C ALA A 194 -10.94 56.23 -0.35
N THR A 195 -9.70 55.70 -0.36
CA THR A 195 -8.68 55.39 -1.40
C THR A 195 -7.43 54.78 -0.67
N ALA A 196 -6.73 53.77 -1.20
CA ALA A 196 -5.42 53.81 -1.92
C ALA A 196 -4.14 53.61 -1.07
N ASP A 197 -3.15 53.00 -1.75
CA ASP A 197 -1.68 52.94 -1.56
C ASP A 197 -1.09 51.97 -0.49
N ALA A 198 -0.30 50.93 -0.84
CA ALA A 198 1.03 50.85 -1.50
C ALA A 198 2.16 51.37 -0.56
N ASP A 199 3.34 50.78 -0.36
CA ASP A 199 4.04 49.53 -0.74
C ASP A 199 5.29 49.44 0.22
N PRO A 200 6.49 48.88 -0.07
CA PRO A 200 7.22 47.99 0.83
C PRO A 200 8.52 48.59 1.40
N ALA A 201 9.19 47.89 2.33
CA ALA A 201 10.58 48.22 2.71
C ALA A 201 11.43 46.97 2.85
N ALA A 202 12.23 46.73 1.81
CA ALA A 202 13.46 45.97 1.86
C ALA A 202 14.57 46.86 2.44
N HIS A 203 15.47 46.28 3.24
CA HIS A 203 16.78 46.87 3.50
C HIS A 203 17.84 45.76 3.44
N ASP A 204 18.86 46.05 2.65
CA ASP A 204 19.96 45.16 2.28
C ASP A 204 21.27 45.67 2.90
N SER A 205 22.06 44.73 3.45
CA SER A 205 23.53 44.68 3.56
C SER A 205 24.32 45.73 4.40
N PRO A 206 25.65 45.53 4.63
CA PRO A 206 26.37 44.38 5.21
C PRO A 206 27.43 44.85 6.27
N HIS A 207 28.11 43.95 7.00
CA HIS A 207 29.54 44.12 7.40
C HIS A 207 30.14 42.88 8.10
N ASP A 208 31.44 42.70 7.84
CA ASP A 208 32.35 41.61 8.15
C ASP A 208 32.66 41.35 9.64
N GLY A 209 33.29 40.19 9.92
CA GLY A 209 34.21 40.09 11.07
C GLY A 209 34.25 38.73 11.77
N ALA A 210 35.18 37.88 11.35
CA ALA A 210 35.61 36.70 12.09
C ALA A 210 36.30 37.08 13.42
N ALA A 211 36.03 36.35 14.52
CA ALA A 211 37.04 35.80 15.43
C ALA A 211 36.44 35.27 16.75
N ALA A 212 36.72 33.98 16.99
CA ALA A 212 36.94 33.29 18.26
C ALA A 212 36.60 34.00 19.60
N ARG A 213 35.77 33.33 20.41
CA ARG A 213 36.07 33.11 21.83
C ARG A 213 35.30 31.92 22.41
N ARG A 214 36.08 30.91 22.81
CA ARG A 214 35.72 29.88 23.80
C ARG A 214 35.62 30.53 25.19
N LEU A 215 34.99 29.80 26.12
CA LEU A 215 34.82 29.93 27.59
C LEU A 215 33.33 30.15 27.94
N THR A 216 32.63 29.48 28.87
CA THR A 216 32.85 28.35 29.80
C THR A 216 31.48 28.07 30.49
N GLN A 217 30.91 26.85 30.40
CA GLN A 217 30.01 26.09 31.34
C GLN A 217 28.83 26.77 32.12
N PRO A 218 27.93 26.08 32.90
CA PRO A 218 27.60 24.64 33.11
C PRO A 218 26.07 24.25 33.12
N ARG A 219 25.78 22.92 33.21
CA ARG A 219 24.59 22.21 33.79
C ARG A 219 23.20 22.45 33.13
N THR A 220 22.30 21.48 32.88
CA THR A 220 21.84 20.27 33.61
C THR A 220 20.97 19.34 32.71
N ALA A 221 20.84 18.06 33.11
CA ALA A 221 19.78 17.07 32.81
C ALA A 221 19.78 16.43 31.40
N ALA A 222 20.30 15.22 31.21
CA ALA A 222 19.66 13.92 31.46
C ALA A 222 18.48 13.60 30.52
N THR A 223 18.69 12.70 29.54
CA THR A 223 17.87 11.49 29.33
C THR A 223 18.57 10.52 28.38
N LEU A 224 18.61 9.27 28.85
CA LEU A 224 19.15 8.05 28.28
C LEU A 224 18.68 7.76 26.84
N ALA A 225 19.64 7.54 25.94
CA ALA A 225 19.44 6.85 24.67
C ALA A 225 19.83 5.37 24.84
N PRO A 226 19.00 4.38 24.41
CA PRO A 226 19.48 3.02 24.29
C PRO A 226 20.18 2.84 22.94
N ALA A 227 21.43 2.41 23.02
CA ALA A 227 22.18 1.83 21.93
C ALA A 227 21.55 0.50 21.49
N PHE A 228 21.09 0.42 20.23
CA PHE A 228 20.86 -0.85 19.53
C PHE A 228 21.71 -0.88 18.26
N GLY A 229 23.03 -0.87 18.48
CA GLY A 229 24.01 -1.35 17.52
C GLY A 229 24.37 -2.79 17.86
N LEU A 230 23.66 -3.76 17.28
CA LEU A 230 24.11 -5.14 17.21
C LEU A 230 24.11 -5.55 15.74
N ASN A 231 25.26 -5.35 15.08
CA ASN A 231 25.60 -6.20 13.96
C ASN A 231 25.59 -7.64 14.48
N PRO A 232 24.83 -8.58 13.87
CA PRO A 232 25.01 -9.98 14.21
C PRO A 232 26.48 -10.35 13.98
N PRO A 233 27.11 -11.12 14.89
CA PRO A 233 28.47 -11.58 14.65
C PRO A 233 28.51 -12.32 13.31
N PRO A 234 29.58 -12.17 12.51
CA PRO A 234 29.73 -12.92 11.28
C PRO A 234 29.51 -14.41 11.59
N PRO A 235 28.76 -15.14 10.76
CA PRO A 235 28.48 -16.54 11.01
C PRO A 235 29.80 -17.27 11.22
N GLU A 236 29.97 -17.90 12.39
CA GLU A 236 31.17 -18.66 12.68
C GLU A 236 31.44 -19.62 11.51
N PRO A 237 32.71 -19.77 11.05
CA PRO A 237 33.06 -20.52 9.86
C PRO A 237 32.54 -21.97 9.87
N ALA A 238 32.28 -22.52 11.06
CA ALA A 238 31.67 -23.83 11.26
C ALA A 238 30.23 -23.97 10.71
N THR A 239 29.43 -22.91 10.71
CA THR A 239 28.01 -22.97 10.28
C THR A 239 27.86 -22.92 8.75
N ALA A 240 28.68 -22.09 8.09
CA ALA A 240 28.76 -22.03 6.63
C ALA A 240 29.38 -23.29 6.02
N ALA A 241 30.33 -23.93 6.71
CA ALA A 241 30.87 -25.22 6.29
C ALA A 241 29.81 -26.34 6.35
N LYS A 242 29.00 -26.37 7.43
CA LYS A 242 27.90 -27.33 7.59
C LYS A 242 26.82 -27.19 6.51
N SER A 243 26.44 -25.95 6.15
CA SER A 243 25.42 -25.72 5.10
C SER A 243 25.93 -26.12 3.71
N ARG A 244 27.20 -25.83 3.38
CA ARG A 244 27.85 -26.27 2.13
C ARG A 244 27.95 -27.79 2.04
N ARG A 245 28.26 -28.47 3.14
CA ARG A 245 28.29 -29.93 3.22
C ARG A 245 26.91 -30.53 2.94
N ARG A 246 25.86 -30.05 3.61
CA ARG A 246 24.48 -30.52 3.39
C ARG A 246 24.00 -30.32 1.95
N ARG A 247 24.37 -29.20 1.31
CA ARG A 247 24.03 -28.93 -0.09
C ARG A 247 24.72 -29.92 -1.03
N ARG A 248 26.01 -30.23 -0.79
CA ARG A 248 26.77 -31.24 -1.55
C ARG A 248 26.17 -32.63 -1.40
N GLU A 249 25.85 -33.05 -0.17
CA GLU A 249 25.24 -34.36 0.11
C GLU A 249 23.90 -34.52 -0.64
N ARG A 250 23.07 -33.47 -0.70
CA ARG A 250 21.81 -33.49 -1.48
C ARG A 250 22.05 -33.61 -2.99
N THR A 251 23.03 -32.89 -3.53
CA THR A 251 23.36 -32.97 -4.96
C THR A 251 23.92 -34.34 -5.33
N ASP A 252 24.81 -34.90 -4.50
CA ASP A 252 25.40 -36.21 -4.72
C ASP A 252 24.35 -37.33 -4.59
N ALA A 253 23.42 -37.24 -3.61
CA ALA A 253 22.31 -38.19 -3.48
C ALA A 253 21.40 -38.19 -4.72
N ARG A 254 21.09 -37.00 -5.26
CA ARG A 254 20.29 -36.87 -6.49
C ARG A 254 21.04 -37.40 -7.71
N ALA A 255 22.34 -37.15 -7.82
CA ALA A 255 23.17 -37.70 -8.89
C ALA A 255 23.20 -39.23 -8.87
N ARG A 256 23.31 -39.85 -7.68
CA ARG A 256 23.22 -41.32 -7.53
C ARG A 256 21.88 -41.87 -8.01
N SER A 257 20.77 -41.22 -7.67
CA SER A 257 19.44 -41.66 -8.15
C SER A 257 19.30 -41.62 -9.67
N ILE A 258 19.98 -40.68 -10.35
CA ILE A 258 19.97 -40.60 -11.82
C ILE A 258 20.85 -41.71 -12.42
N LEU A 259 22.04 -41.94 -11.84
CA LEU A 259 22.95 -42.99 -12.31
C LEU A 259 22.38 -44.41 -12.15
N LEU A 260 21.53 -44.64 -11.15
CA LEU A 260 20.83 -45.92 -10.98
C LEU A 260 19.81 -46.20 -12.10
N LEU A 261 19.25 -45.14 -12.69
CA LEU A 261 18.29 -45.26 -13.80
C LEU A 261 18.99 -45.33 -15.15
N GLU A 262 20.11 -44.61 -15.31
CA GLU A 262 20.86 -44.47 -16.55
C GLU A 262 22.37 -44.54 -16.27
N PRO A 263 22.99 -45.74 -16.28
CA PRO A 263 24.39 -45.91 -15.89
C PRO A 263 25.37 -45.28 -16.89
N ASP A 264 24.99 -45.14 -18.16
CA ASP A 264 25.84 -44.62 -19.25
C ASP A 264 25.71 -43.10 -19.47
N ILE A 265 25.21 -42.36 -18.48
CA ILE A 265 25.00 -40.92 -18.61
C ILE A 265 26.33 -40.16 -18.65
N THR A 266 26.51 -39.31 -19.65
CA THR A 266 27.69 -38.44 -19.75
C THR A 266 27.66 -37.33 -18.68
N GLY A 267 28.83 -36.87 -18.22
CA GLY A 267 28.90 -35.81 -17.21
C GLY A 267 28.23 -34.49 -17.63
N ALA A 268 28.17 -34.19 -18.94
CA ALA A 268 27.47 -33.04 -19.47
C ALA A 268 25.93 -33.18 -19.36
N GLU A 269 25.39 -34.37 -19.61
CA GLU A 269 23.97 -34.65 -19.47
C GLU A 269 23.55 -34.70 -18.00
N LEU A 270 24.40 -35.29 -17.14
CA LEU A 270 24.22 -35.24 -15.68
C LEU A 270 24.19 -33.79 -15.16
N ALA A 271 25.06 -32.92 -15.69
CA ALA A 271 25.07 -31.50 -15.33
C ALA A 271 23.77 -30.78 -15.70
N ARG A 272 23.25 -31.03 -16.91
CA ARG A 272 21.97 -30.48 -17.38
C ARG A 272 20.82 -30.89 -16.46
N ARG A 273 20.71 -32.17 -16.11
CA ARG A 273 19.62 -32.69 -15.25
C ARG A 273 19.72 -32.20 -13.80
N LEU A 274 20.93 -31.94 -13.30
CA LEU A 274 21.15 -31.41 -11.96
C LEU A 274 21.07 -29.87 -11.90
N GLY A 275 21.01 -29.17 -13.04
CA GLY A 275 21.03 -27.71 -13.10
C GLY A 275 22.36 -27.11 -12.61
N VAL A 276 23.49 -27.78 -12.87
CA VAL A 276 24.83 -27.34 -12.47
C VAL A 276 25.72 -27.08 -13.68
N ALA A 277 26.84 -26.38 -13.47
CA ALA A 277 27.80 -26.11 -14.55
C ALA A 277 28.36 -27.43 -15.14
N PRO A 278 28.61 -27.53 -16.46
CA PRO A 278 29.07 -28.76 -17.12
C PRO A 278 30.31 -29.40 -16.47
N ARG A 279 31.31 -28.58 -16.11
CA ARG A 279 32.52 -29.03 -15.41
C ARG A 279 32.24 -29.63 -14.03
N SER A 280 31.16 -29.21 -13.37
CA SER A 280 30.75 -29.75 -12.07
C SER A 280 30.09 -31.11 -12.21
N GLY A 281 29.31 -31.35 -13.26
CA GLY A 281 28.71 -32.66 -13.53
C GLY A 281 29.75 -33.74 -13.74
N GLN A 282 30.80 -33.47 -14.53
CA GLN A 282 31.92 -34.39 -14.73
C GLN A 282 32.63 -34.74 -13.40
N ARG A 283 32.90 -33.74 -12.55
CA ARG A 283 33.54 -33.95 -11.23
C ARG A 283 32.64 -34.72 -10.24
N ILE A 284 31.32 -34.57 -10.35
CA ILE A 284 30.36 -35.32 -9.53
C ILE A 284 30.34 -36.78 -10.00
N LEU A 285 30.31 -36.99 -11.31
CA LEU A 285 30.36 -38.32 -11.92
C LEU A 285 31.62 -39.07 -11.49
N GLU A 286 32.81 -38.48 -11.70
CA GLU A 286 34.09 -39.06 -11.27
C GLU A 286 34.14 -39.35 -9.77
N ARG A 287 33.63 -38.45 -8.92
CA ARG A 287 33.60 -38.66 -7.48
C ARG A 287 32.72 -39.86 -7.11
N ILE A 288 31.53 -39.99 -7.70
CA ILE A 288 30.59 -41.07 -7.37
C ILE A 288 31.08 -42.41 -7.92
N THR A 289 31.67 -42.43 -9.11
CA THR A 289 32.21 -43.67 -9.70
C THR A 289 33.50 -44.12 -9.01
N THR A 290 34.30 -43.18 -8.48
CA THR A 290 35.53 -43.51 -7.73
C THR A 290 35.23 -43.89 -6.27
N GLU A 291 34.14 -43.40 -5.67
CA GLU A 291 33.67 -43.81 -4.34
C GLU A 291 32.93 -45.16 -4.34
N GLU A 292 33.35 -46.10 -5.19
CA GLU A 292 32.87 -47.49 -5.07
C GLU A 292 32.95 -47.95 -3.61
N PRO A 293 31.89 -48.60 -3.10
CA PRO A 293 31.80 -48.93 -1.69
C PRO A 293 32.96 -49.86 -1.38
N LYS A 294 33.90 -49.37 -0.56
CA LYS A 294 34.84 -50.21 0.17
C LYS A 294 33.98 -51.08 1.09
N GLU A 295 33.50 -52.21 0.55
CA GLU A 295 32.77 -53.22 1.28
C GLU A 295 33.56 -53.49 2.55
N LYS A 296 32.98 -53.10 3.69
CA LYS A 296 33.45 -53.56 4.98
C LYS A 296 33.18 -55.06 4.99
N GLY A 297 34.18 -55.82 4.53
CA GLY A 297 34.26 -57.27 4.69
C GLY A 297 34.06 -57.58 6.16
N THR A 298 32.83 -57.93 6.49
CA THR A 298 32.46 -58.49 7.78
C THR A 298 32.84 -59.95 7.65
N HIS A 299 34.09 -60.27 7.99
CA HIS A 299 34.52 -61.66 8.09
C HIS A 299 33.73 -62.33 9.23
N PRO A 300 33.24 -63.57 9.02
CA PRO A 300 32.56 -64.37 10.04
C PRO A 300 33.50 -64.78 11.18
#